data_AF-A0A3A0BRJ3-F1
#
_entry.id   AF-A0A3A0BRJ3-F1
#
_cell.length_a   1.000
_cell.length_b   1.000
_cell.length_c   1.000
_cell.angle_alpha   90.00
_cell.angle_beta   90.00
_cell.angle_gamma   90.00
#
_symmetry.space_group_name_H-M   'P 1'
#
loop_
_entity.id
_entity.type
_entity.pdbx_description
1 polymer ?
#
loop_
_entity_poly.entity_id
_entity_poly.type
_entity_poly.pdbx_seq_one_letter_code
_entity_poly.pdbx_strand_id
1 'polypeptide(L)'
;MKPTPSPQQATDRVYQLEEEVKRLQSELAVLRSQKLVEALLKTDGPLPRENRTVIRTAAGLTVNGSRLTLYSIMDSMRGNNSLKNVRDIYELTDEEMLDILDYIHLHKDEVEKEYREALESAERNRKYWEERNRDLMGKTYQQREVVRAKLRELRAQYHAGNKP
;
A
#
# COMPACT_ATOMS: atom_id res chain seq x y z
N MET A 1 50.20 -18.50 12.70
CA MET A 1 48.76 -18.48 13.03
C MET A 1 48.41 -17.06 13.41
N LYS A 2 47.47 -16.39 12.71
CA LYS A 2 46.98 -15.08 13.17
C LYS A 2 46.18 -15.32 14.46
N PRO A 3 46.41 -14.56 15.54
CA PRO A 3 45.68 -14.77 16.80
C PRO A 3 44.19 -14.56 16.56
N THR A 4 43.38 -15.46 17.12
CA THR A 4 41.91 -15.35 17.09
C THR A 4 41.53 -14.07 17.84
N PRO A 5 40.75 -13.16 17.24
CA PRO A 5 40.36 -11.92 17.89
C PRO A 5 39.58 -12.21 19.17
N SER A 6 39.85 -11.44 20.22
CA SER A 6 39.09 -11.55 21.47
C SER A 6 37.62 -11.18 21.24
N PRO A 7 36.67 -11.64 22.08
CA PRO A 7 35.25 -11.31 21.92
C PRO A 7 34.99 -9.80 21.80
N GLN A 8 35.72 -8.98 22.56
CA GLN A 8 35.63 -7.51 22.48
C GLN A 8 36.15 -6.95 21.15
N GLN A 9 37.26 -7.48 20.63
CA GLN A 9 37.78 -7.08 19.32
C GLN A 9 36.81 -7.44 18.18
N ALA A 10 36.05 -8.53 18.33
CA ALA A 10 35.00 -8.90 17.38
C ALA A 10 33.82 -7.91 17.45
N THR A 11 33.37 -7.53 18.65
CA THR A 11 32.28 -6.56 18.84
C THR A 11 32.65 -5.17 18.32
N ASP A 12 33.85 -4.69 18.62
CA ASP A 12 34.35 -3.40 18.12
C ASP A 12 34.45 -3.39 16.59
N ARG A 13 34.81 -4.53 16.00
CA ARG A 13 34.87 -4.67 14.55
C ARG A 13 33.49 -4.64 13.91
N VAL A 14 32.49 -5.25 14.52
CA VAL A 14 31.10 -5.19 14.05
C VAL A 14 30.60 -3.75 14.08
N TYR A 15 30.83 -3.03 15.18
CA TYR A 15 30.43 -1.63 15.30
C TYR A 15 31.11 -0.73 14.25
N GLN A 16 32.40 -0.94 13.98
CA GLN A 16 33.11 -0.23 12.91
C GLN A 16 32.52 -0.51 11.53
N LEU A 17 32.17 -1.77 11.25
CA LEU A 17 31.56 -2.15 9.98
C LEU A 17 30.15 -1.57 9.82
N GLU A 18 29.36 -1.48 10.88
CA GLU A 18 28.03 -0.87 10.83
C GLU A 18 28.10 0.63 10.49
N GLU A 19 29.03 1.36 11.09
CA GLU A 19 29.26 2.77 10.78
C GLU A 19 29.81 2.97 9.36
N GLU A 20 30.67 2.06 8.90
CA GLU A 20 31.17 2.07 7.52
C GLU A 20 30.05 1.79 6.51
N VAL A 21 29.14 0.85 6.80
CA VAL A 21 27.97 0.58 5.96
C VAL A 21 27.04 1.79 5.91
N LYS A 22 26.75 2.45 7.04
CA LYS A 22 25.92 3.67 7.06
C LYS A 22 26.55 4.79 6.24
N ARG A 23 27.86 4.98 6.36
CA ARG A 23 28.63 5.94 5.56
C ARG A 23 28.55 5.61 4.07
N LEU A 24 28.79 4.36 3.68
CA LEU A 24 28.72 3.94 2.28
C LEU A 24 27.30 4.08 1.72
N GLN A 25 26.26 3.85 2.53
CA GLN A 25 24.87 4.08 2.13
C GLN A 25 24.56 5.56 1.89
N SER A 26 25.07 6.46 2.74
CA SER A 26 24.89 7.90 2.54
C SER A 26 25.69 8.41 1.34
N GLU A 27 26.93 7.94 1.16
CA GLU A 27 27.74 8.23 -0.03
C GLU A 27 27.07 7.70 -1.30
N LEU A 28 26.51 6.49 -1.29
CA LEU A 28 25.76 5.93 -2.41
C LEU A 28 24.51 6.77 -2.72
N ALA A 29 23.81 7.28 -1.70
CA ALA A 29 22.64 8.15 -1.89
C ALA A 29 23.04 9.49 -2.54
N VAL A 30 24.15 10.09 -2.10
CA VAL A 30 24.70 11.32 -2.69
C VAL A 30 25.23 11.06 -4.10
N LEU A 31 25.89 9.94 -4.36
CA LEU A 31 26.37 9.58 -5.69
C LEU A 31 25.23 9.25 -6.64
N ARG A 32 24.15 8.64 -6.15
CA ARG A 32 22.92 8.44 -6.93
C ARG A 32 22.29 9.77 -7.27
N SER A 33 22.18 10.71 -6.32
CA SER A 33 21.64 12.04 -6.59
C SER A 33 22.54 12.85 -7.51
N GLN A 34 23.86 12.81 -7.33
CA GLN A 34 24.83 13.48 -8.21
C GLN A 34 24.84 12.86 -9.61
N LYS A 35 24.85 11.53 -9.74
CA LYS A 35 24.80 10.86 -11.04
C LYS A 35 23.47 11.10 -11.73
N LEU A 36 22.37 11.21 -10.98
CA LEU A 36 21.08 11.62 -11.49
C LEU A 36 21.12 13.08 -11.97
N VAL A 37 21.66 14.00 -11.18
CA VAL A 37 21.83 15.42 -11.54
C VAL A 37 22.79 15.60 -12.72
N GLU A 38 23.87 14.83 -12.79
CA GLU A 38 24.85 14.85 -13.87
C GLU A 38 24.28 14.22 -15.15
N ALA A 39 23.46 13.17 -15.02
CA ALA A 39 22.68 12.63 -16.13
C ALA A 39 21.63 13.64 -16.62
N LEU A 40 20.99 14.38 -15.72
CA LEU A 40 20.02 15.45 -16.04
C LEU A 40 20.69 16.67 -16.68
N LEU A 41 21.94 17.00 -16.31
CA LEU A 41 22.70 18.14 -16.81
C LEU A 41 23.43 17.85 -18.14
N LYS A 42 23.73 16.58 -18.47
CA LYS A 42 24.47 16.20 -19.69
C LYS A 42 23.58 15.92 -20.90
N THR A 43 22.26 16.02 -20.79
CA THR A 43 21.35 15.72 -21.88
C THR A 43 20.62 16.98 -22.35
N ASP A 44 20.95 17.49 -23.54
CA ASP A 44 20.22 18.57 -24.24
C ASP A 44 18.86 18.11 -24.83
N GLY A 45 18.19 17.14 -24.19
CA GLY A 45 16.93 16.50 -24.61
C GLY A 45 16.62 15.31 -23.69
N PRO A 46 15.34 14.89 -23.50
CA PRO A 46 14.95 14.18 -22.29
C PRO A 46 15.43 12.72 -22.33
N LEU A 47 15.75 12.14 -21.17
CA LEU A 47 15.72 10.69 -20.99
C LEU A 47 14.71 10.35 -19.89
N PRO A 48 13.40 10.30 -20.19
CA PRO A 48 12.54 9.48 -19.37
C PRO A 48 12.93 8.04 -19.74
N ARG A 49 13.27 7.19 -18.77
CA ARG A 49 12.80 5.81 -18.95
C ARG A 49 11.31 5.98 -19.20
N GLU A 50 10.80 5.63 -20.39
CA GLU A 50 9.36 5.61 -20.59
C GLU A 50 8.80 4.75 -19.46
N ASN A 51 8.16 5.39 -18.49
CA ASN A 51 7.64 4.69 -17.34
C ASN A 51 6.43 3.91 -17.84
N ARG A 52 6.68 2.69 -18.29
CA ARG A 52 5.66 1.76 -18.77
C ARG A 52 4.96 1.07 -17.61
N THR A 53 5.50 1.21 -16.40
CA THR A 53 4.94 0.68 -15.17
C THR A 53 3.71 1.48 -14.74
N VAL A 54 3.75 2.82 -14.77
CA VAL A 54 2.60 3.65 -14.41
C VAL A 54 1.87 4.13 -15.65
N ILE A 55 0.62 3.67 -15.82
CA ILE A 55 -0.25 4.04 -16.93
C ILE A 55 -1.50 4.75 -16.43
N ARG A 56 -2.02 5.69 -17.22
CA ARG A 56 -3.30 6.37 -16.93
C ARG A 56 -4.46 5.56 -17.51
N THR A 57 -5.43 5.24 -16.67
CA THR A 57 -6.66 4.52 -17.03
C THR A 57 -7.89 5.31 -16.58
N ALA A 58 -9.08 4.77 -16.85
CA ALA A 58 -10.33 5.34 -16.33
C ALA A 58 -10.41 5.36 -14.79
N ALA A 59 -9.60 4.53 -14.10
CA ALA A 59 -9.51 4.51 -12.64
C ALA A 59 -8.45 5.48 -12.07
N GLY A 60 -7.74 6.22 -12.93
CA GLY A 60 -6.61 7.06 -12.56
C GLY A 60 -5.26 6.40 -12.89
N LEU A 61 -4.24 6.74 -12.13
CA LEU A 61 -2.88 6.20 -12.28
C LEU A 61 -2.80 4.77 -11.73
N THR A 62 -2.41 3.82 -12.58
CA THR A 62 -2.38 2.39 -12.25
C THR A 62 -1.08 1.72 -12.69
N VAL A 63 -0.69 0.65 -12.00
CA VAL A 63 0.40 -0.21 -12.42
C VAL A 63 -0.03 -1.04 -13.64
N ASN A 64 0.76 -1.01 -14.71
CA ASN A 64 0.49 -1.67 -15.97
C ASN A 64 0.30 -3.18 -15.79
N GLY A 65 -0.63 -3.75 -16.55
CA GLY A 65 -1.04 -5.15 -16.39
C GLY A 65 -1.87 -5.43 -15.14
N SER A 66 -2.18 -4.42 -14.32
CA SER A 66 -2.94 -4.59 -13.08
C SER A 66 -4.06 -3.54 -12.92
N ARG A 67 -4.92 -3.76 -11.92
CA ARG A 67 -5.88 -2.75 -11.42
C ARG A 67 -5.35 -2.01 -10.20
N LEU A 68 -4.07 -2.22 -9.83
CA LEU A 68 -3.47 -1.61 -8.66
C LEU A 68 -3.25 -0.12 -8.92
N THR A 69 -3.93 0.72 -8.14
CA THR A 69 -3.77 2.17 -8.26
C THR A 69 -2.52 2.64 -7.54
N LEU A 70 -1.89 3.69 -8.08
CA LEU A 70 -0.77 4.36 -7.42
C LEU A 70 -1.18 4.88 -6.03
N TYR A 71 -2.45 5.27 -5.88
CA TYR A 71 -3.02 5.76 -4.63
C TYR A 71 -3.06 4.69 -3.53
N SER A 72 -3.36 3.43 -3.88
CA SER A 72 -3.33 2.31 -2.92
C SER A 72 -1.90 2.02 -2.41
N ILE A 73 -0.92 2.15 -3.30
CA ILE A 73 0.49 1.98 -2.97
C ILE A 73 0.94 3.13 -2.05
N MET A 74 0.58 4.37 -2.39
CA MET A 74 0.86 5.54 -1.55
C MET A 74 0.21 5.44 -0.17
N ASP A 75 -1.03 4.96 -0.10
CA ASP A 75 -1.74 4.75 1.17
C ASP A 75 -1.00 3.74 2.05
N SER A 76 -0.56 2.62 1.46
CA SER A 76 0.26 1.63 2.15
C SER A 76 1.60 2.18 2.61
N MET A 77 2.29 2.99 1.80
CA MET A 77 3.53 3.65 2.19
C MET A 77 3.33 4.63 3.36
N ARG A 78 2.18 5.31 3.41
CA ARG A 78 1.82 6.23 4.51
C ARG A 78 1.42 5.52 5.78
N GLY A 79 0.90 4.29 5.68
CA GLY A 79 0.53 3.44 6.82
C GLY A 79 1.70 2.85 7.62
N ASN A 80 2.87 3.50 7.64
CA ASN A 80 4.11 3.03 8.29
C ASN A 80 4.64 1.67 7.76
N ASN A 81 4.23 1.23 6.58
CA ASN A 81 4.80 0.02 5.97
C ASN A 81 6.20 0.31 5.41
N SER A 82 7.12 -0.64 5.58
CA SER A 82 8.40 -0.59 4.87
C SER A 82 8.16 -0.75 3.36
N LEU A 83 9.00 -0.12 2.52
CA LEU A 83 8.88 -0.26 1.06
C LEU A 83 8.96 -1.72 0.61
N LYS A 84 9.75 -2.54 1.31
CA LYS A 84 9.83 -3.98 1.08
C LYS A 84 8.49 -4.65 1.33
N ASN A 85 7.82 -4.32 2.43
CA ASN A 85 6.49 -4.87 2.73
C ASN A 85 5.46 -4.45 1.69
N VAL A 86 5.48 -3.18 1.26
CA VAL A 86 4.56 -2.68 0.22
C VAL A 86 4.76 -3.46 -1.08
N ARG A 87 6.01 -3.62 -1.52
CA ARG A 87 6.37 -4.44 -2.67
C ARG A 87 5.84 -5.87 -2.54
N ASP A 88 6.10 -6.51 -1.41
CA ASP A 88 5.72 -7.92 -1.18
C ASP A 88 4.19 -8.09 -1.08
N ILE A 89 3.45 -7.15 -0.49
CA ILE A 89 1.98 -7.15 -0.39
C ILE A 89 1.33 -7.08 -1.77
N TYR A 90 1.93 -6.32 -2.68
CA TYR A 90 1.40 -6.08 -4.02
C TYR A 90 2.07 -6.93 -5.10
N GLU A 91 2.94 -7.87 -4.71
CA GLU A 91 3.68 -8.75 -5.62
C GLU A 91 4.45 -7.98 -6.72
N LEU A 92 4.95 -6.79 -6.39
CA LEU A 92 5.69 -5.93 -7.32
C LEU A 92 7.12 -6.42 -7.48
N THR A 93 7.65 -6.30 -8.70
CA THR A 93 9.09 -6.48 -8.93
C THR A 93 9.87 -5.28 -8.39
N ASP A 94 11.18 -5.47 -8.18
CA ASP A 94 12.06 -4.37 -7.77
C ASP A 94 12.10 -3.24 -8.81
N GLU A 95 12.01 -3.59 -10.10
CA GLU A 95 11.98 -2.62 -11.20
C GLU A 95 10.69 -1.80 -11.18
N GLU A 96 9.53 -2.46 -11.05
CA GLU A 96 8.25 -1.76 -10.95
C GLU A 96 8.20 -0.84 -9.72
N MET A 97 8.69 -1.30 -8.57
CA MET A 97 8.71 -0.49 -7.35
C MET A 97 9.60 0.75 -7.52
N LEU A 98 10.75 0.62 -8.18
CA LEU A 98 11.62 1.77 -8.48
C LEU A 98 10.96 2.74 -9.46
N ASP A 99 10.38 2.22 -10.54
CA ASP A 99 9.66 3.04 -11.52
C ASP A 99 8.49 3.80 -10.88
N ILE A 100 7.76 3.17 -9.95
CA ILE A 100 6.68 3.80 -9.18
C ILE A 100 7.22 4.95 -8.32
N LEU A 101 8.33 4.73 -7.61
CA LEU A 101 8.93 5.76 -6.76
C LEU A 101 9.44 6.95 -7.58
N ASP A 102 10.06 6.67 -8.73
CA ASP A 102 10.54 7.69 -9.66
C ASP A 102 9.36 8.50 -10.24
N TYR A 103 8.26 7.84 -10.60
CA TYR A 103 7.04 8.52 -11.09
C TYR A 103 6.46 9.45 -10.02
N ILE A 104 6.29 8.95 -8.80
CA ILE A 104 5.76 9.74 -7.68
C ILE A 104 6.67 10.94 -7.40
N HIS A 105 7.99 10.77 -7.50
CA HIS A 105 8.95 11.86 -7.28
C HIS A 105 8.85 12.94 -8.36
N LEU A 106 8.80 12.53 -9.63
CA LEU A 106 8.77 13.45 -10.78
C LEU A 106 7.42 14.19 -10.91
N HIS A 107 6.32 13.54 -10.54
CA HIS A 107 4.95 14.05 -10.69
C HIS A 107 4.28 14.38 -9.35
N LYS A 108 5.09 14.69 -8.32
CA LYS A 108 4.64 14.80 -6.91
C LYS A 108 3.37 15.62 -6.72
N ASP A 109 3.31 16.83 -7.28
CA ASP A 109 2.18 17.73 -7.04
C ASP A 109 0.88 17.25 -7.69
N GLU A 110 0.96 16.68 -8.90
CA GLU A 110 -0.18 16.10 -9.63
C GLU A 110 -0.70 14.86 -8.91
N VAL A 111 0.21 13.93 -8.60
CA VAL A 111 -0.10 12.68 -7.92
C VAL A 111 -0.71 12.94 -6.53
N GLU A 112 -0.15 13.88 -5.78
CA GLU A 112 -0.66 14.21 -4.44
C GLU A 112 -2.05 14.85 -4.50
N LYS A 113 -2.31 15.67 -5.53
CA LYS A 113 -3.65 16.23 -5.75
C LYS A 113 -4.67 15.14 -6.04
N GLU A 114 -4.38 14.25 -6.99
CA GLU A 114 -5.27 13.14 -7.33
C GLU A 114 -5.49 12.18 -6.15
N TYR A 115 -4.44 11.92 -5.36
CA TYR A 115 -4.53 11.11 -4.15
C TYR A 115 -5.56 11.69 -3.16
N ARG A 116 -5.53 13.01 -2.91
CA ARG A 116 -6.52 13.66 -2.04
C ARG A 116 -7.94 13.57 -2.60
N GLU A 117 -8.11 13.81 -3.90
CA GLU A 117 -9.42 13.72 -4.56
C GLU A 117 -10.00 12.29 -4.49
N ALA A 118 -9.15 11.28 -4.60
CA ALA A 118 -9.52 9.88 -4.44
C ALA A 118 -9.97 9.58 -3.00
N LEU A 119 -9.24 10.05 -1.98
CA LEU A 119 -9.61 9.90 -0.57
C LEU A 119 -10.95 10.55 -0.26
N GLU A 120 -11.17 11.77 -0.71
CA GLU A 120 -12.45 12.46 -0.51
C GLU A 120 -13.61 11.73 -1.18
N SER A 121 -13.40 11.22 -2.39
CA SER A 121 -14.41 10.46 -3.13
C SER A 121 -14.73 9.14 -2.44
N ALA A 122 -13.72 8.43 -1.93
CA ALA A 122 -13.89 7.21 -1.15
C ALA A 122 -14.69 7.49 0.13
N GLU A 123 -14.38 8.57 0.85
CA GLU A 123 -15.09 8.97 2.06
C GLU A 123 -16.55 9.33 1.78
N ARG A 124 -16.82 10.09 0.70
CA ARG A 124 -18.19 10.41 0.26
C ARG A 124 -18.97 9.14 -0.06
N ASN A 125 -18.38 8.22 -0.82
CA ASN A 125 -19.00 6.95 -1.16
C ASN A 125 -19.27 6.10 0.07
N ARG A 126 -18.33 6.05 1.02
CA ARG A 126 -18.50 5.34 2.28
C ARG A 126 -19.71 5.87 3.04
N LYS A 127 -19.77 7.19 3.29
CA LYS A 127 -20.89 7.82 4.02
C LYS A 127 -22.23 7.56 3.34
N TYR A 128 -22.28 7.70 2.01
CA TYR A 128 -23.49 7.45 1.22
C TYR A 128 -24.03 6.02 1.41
N TRP A 129 -23.14 5.03 1.35
CA TRP A 129 -23.53 3.62 1.51
C TRP A 129 -23.78 3.23 2.96
N GLU A 130 -23.05 3.80 3.93
CA GLU A 130 -23.28 3.56 5.35
C GLU A 130 -24.67 4.03 5.79
N GLU A 131 -25.09 5.21 5.34
CA GLU A 131 -26.42 5.75 5.64
C GLU A 131 -27.51 4.85 5.05
N ARG A 132 -27.40 4.48 3.78
CA ARG A 132 -28.38 3.61 3.11
C ARG A 132 -28.40 2.19 3.67
N ASN A 133 -27.24 1.63 3.96
CA ASN A 133 -27.15 0.29 4.50
C ASN A 133 -27.69 0.24 5.94
N ARG A 134 -27.60 1.31 6.73
CA ARG A 134 -28.18 1.34 8.09
C ARG A 134 -29.67 0.99 8.08
N ASP A 135 -30.43 1.60 7.18
CA ASP A 135 -31.87 1.37 7.06
C ASP A 135 -32.21 -0.02 6.53
N LEU A 136 -31.46 -0.47 5.51
CA LEU A 136 -31.63 -1.82 4.95
C LEU A 136 -31.27 -2.91 5.95
N MET A 137 -30.20 -2.71 6.73
CA MET A 137 -29.77 -3.63 7.78
C MET A 137 -30.78 -3.65 8.93
N GLY A 138 -31.34 -2.50 9.31
CA GLY A 138 -32.43 -2.41 10.28
C GLY A 138 -33.63 -3.25 9.86
N LYS A 139 -34.13 -3.07 8.63
CA LYS A 139 -35.23 -3.86 8.07
C LYS A 139 -34.90 -5.35 8.02
N THR A 140 -33.68 -5.70 7.61
CA THR A 140 -33.21 -7.09 7.56
C THR A 140 -33.18 -7.73 8.95
N TYR A 141 -32.75 -6.98 9.97
CA TYR A 141 -32.73 -7.46 11.36
C TYR A 141 -34.14 -7.70 11.89
N GLN A 142 -35.07 -6.77 11.65
CA GLN A 142 -36.48 -6.94 12.02
C GLN A 142 -37.10 -8.18 11.36
N GLN A 143 -36.84 -8.39 10.07
CA GLN A 143 -37.32 -9.57 9.34
C GLN A 143 -36.76 -10.88 9.94
N ARG A 144 -35.47 -10.89 10.33
CA ARG A 144 -34.85 -12.05 10.99
C ARG A 144 -35.49 -12.37 12.33
N GLU A 145 -35.82 -11.37 13.14
CA GLU A 145 -36.47 -11.57 14.43
C GLU A 145 -37.89 -12.12 14.29
N VAL A 146 -38.66 -11.64 13.29
CA VAL A 146 -39.98 -12.20 12.97
C VAL A 146 -39.88 -13.68 12.56
N VAL A 147 -38.91 -14.01 11.69
CA VAL A 147 -38.67 -15.40 11.28
C VAL A 147 -38.27 -16.27 12.47
N ARG A 148 -37.38 -15.79 13.35
CA ARG A 148 -36.96 -16.49 14.56
C ARG A 148 -38.11 -16.70 15.56
N ALA A 149 -39.01 -15.73 15.71
CA ALA A 149 -40.21 -15.87 16.54
C ALA A 149 -41.11 -16.99 16.02
N LYS A 150 -41.43 -17.00 14.71
CA LYS A 150 -42.22 -18.06 14.08
C LYS A 150 -41.57 -19.44 14.20
N LEU A 151 -40.25 -19.53 14.06
CA LEU A 151 -39.51 -20.79 14.27
C LEU A 151 -39.61 -21.29 15.72
N ARG A 152 -39.58 -20.39 16.71
CA ARG A 152 -39.76 -20.74 18.12
C ARG A 152 -41.17 -21.24 18.41
N GLU A 153 -42.19 -20.56 17.88
CA GLU A 153 -43.59 -20.97 18.01
C GLU A 153 -43.83 -22.34 17.37
N LEU A 154 -43.35 -22.55 16.14
CA LEU A 154 -43.48 -23.82 15.46
C LEU A 154 -42.78 -24.95 16.26
N ARG A 155 -41.56 -24.71 16.74
CA ARG A 155 -40.83 -25.67 17.57
C ARG A 155 -41.60 -25.99 18.87
N ALA A 156 -42.20 -25.00 19.52
CA ALA A 156 -43.00 -25.20 20.72
C ALA A 156 -44.26 -26.04 20.45
N GLN A 157 -44.95 -25.80 19.32
CA GLN A 157 -46.11 -26.60 18.90
C GLN A 157 -45.74 -28.07 18.64
N TYR A 158 -44.62 -28.32 17.96
CA TYR A 158 -44.10 -29.67 17.76
C TYR A 158 -43.79 -30.40 19.07
N HIS A 159 -43.17 -29.71 20.04
CA HIS A 159 -42.85 -30.31 21.34
C HIS A 159 -44.06 -30.47 22.26
N ALA A 160 -45.12 -29.66 22.08
CA ALA A 160 -46.37 -29.76 22.84
C ALA A 160 -47.31 -30.89 22.37
N GLY A 161 -46.88 -31.72 21.41
CA GLY A 161 -47.66 -32.88 20.92
C GLY A 161 -48.78 -32.53 19.95
N ASN A 162 -49.03 -31.25 19.68
CA ASN A 162 -49.94 -30.81 18.62
C ASN A 162 -49.21 -30.90 17.27
N LYS A 163 -49.28 -32.07 16.65
CA LYS A 163 -49.01 -32.21 15.22
C LYS A 163 -50.20 -31.63 14.45
N PRO A 164 -49.99 -30.83 13.38
CA PRO A 164 -51.06 -30.50 12.46
C PRO A 164 -51.62 -31.77 11.79
#